data_AF-B5D7A9-F1
#
_entry.id   AF-B5D7A9-F1
#
_cell.length_a   1.000
_cell.length_b   1.000
_cell.length_c   1.000
_cell.angle_alpha   90.00
_cell.angle_beta   90.00
_cell.angle_gamma   90.00
#
_symmetry.space_group_name_H-M   'P 1'
#
loop_
_entity.id
_entity.type
_entity.pdbx_description
1 polymer ?
#
loop_
_entity_poly.entity_id
_entity_poly.type
_entity_poly.pdbx_seq_one_letter_code
_entity_poly.pdbx_strand_id
1 'polypeptide(L)' 'GARMQEGSFSLMQMAKIASALYIHQKDKKLLYISILTSPTTGGVTASFGMLGDIIIAEPKAYIAFAGKR' A
#
# COMPACT_ATOMS: atom_id res chain seq x y z
N GLY A 1 6.44 -1.77 5.07
CA GLY A 1 6.05 -2.92 5.90
C GLY A 1 5.13 -2.49 7.03
N ALA A 2 4.70 -3.41 7.89
CA ALA A 2 3.95 -3.09 9.12
C ALA A 2 4.92 -2.65 10.24
N ARG A 3 4.50 -1.75 11.13
CA ARG A 3 5.30 -1.35 12.29
C ARG A 3 5.08 -2.36 13.43
N MET A 4 5.99 -3.33 13.54
CA MET A 4 5.84 -4.47 14.46
C MET A 4 5.69 -4.09 15.93
N GLN A 5 6.20 -2.93 16.34
CA GLN A 5 6.08 -2.39 17.71
C GLN A 5 4.63 -2.16 18.12
N GLU A 6 3.74 -1.94 17.15
CA GLU A 6 2.30 -1.74 17.38
C GLU A 6 1.50 -3.04 17.19
N GLY A 7 2.16 -4.15 16.88
CA GLY A 7 1.52 -5.47 16.73
C GLY A 7 0.35 -5.48 15.75
N SER A 8 -0.79 -6.02 16.21
CA SER A 8 -2.02 -6.15 15.41
C SER A 8 -2.62 -4.80 15.01
N PHE A 9 -2.36 -3.73 15.78
CA PHE A 9 -2.85 -2.40 15.44
C PHE A 9 -2.29 -1.92 14.10
N SER A 10 -1.00 -2.18 13.85
CA SER A 10 -0.34 -1.87 12.60
C SER A 10 -0.91 -2.64 11.40
N LEU A 11 -1.40 -3.87 11.61
CA LEU A 11 -2.09 -4.62 10.56
C LEU A 11 -3.46 -4.00 10.26
N MET A 12 -4.21 -3.59 11.28
CA MET A 12 -5.55 -3.01 11.09
C MET A 12 -5.51 -1.68 10.33
N GLN A 13 -4.42 -0.91 10.42
CA GLN A 13 -4.27 0.31 9.62
C GLN A 13 -4.30 0.03 8.11
N MET A 14 -3.83 -1.14 7.67
CA MET A 14 -3.86 -1.52 6.26
C MET A 14 -5.28 -1.73 5.76
N ALA A 15 -6.09 -2.44 6.54
CA ALA A 15 -7.51 -2.65 6.25
C ALA A 15 -8.27 -1.31 6.25
N LYS A 16 -7.97 -0.42 7.21
CA LYS A 16 -8.58 0.91 7.31
C LYS A 16 -8.29 1.77 6.08
N ILE A 17 -7.04 1.81 5.62
CA ILE A 17 -6.68 2.61 4.44
C ILE A 17 -7.26 1.98 3.17
N ALA A 18 -7.24 0.65 3.04
CA ALA A 18 -7.83 -0.04 1.90
C ALA A 18 -9.33 0.21 1.77
N SER A 19 -10.09 0.22 2.88
CA SER A 19 -11.52 0.52 2.85
C SER A 19 -11.82 1.98 2.52
N ALA A 20 -11.03 2.92 3.06
CA ALA A 20 -11.14 4.34 2.72
C ALA A 20 -10.85 4.58 1.23
N LEU A 21 -9.86 3.88 0.68
CA LEU A 21 -9.49 3.98 -0.72
C LEU A 21 -10.57 3.39 -1.64
N TYR A 22 -11.19 2.27 -1.24
CA TYR A 22 -12.33 1.69 -1.96
C TYR A 22 -13.50 2.68 -2.07
N ILE A 23 -13.85 3.38 -1.00
CA ILE A 23 -14.88 4.42 -1.00
C ILE A 23 -14.46 5.59 -1.91
N HIS A 24 -13.19 5.99 -1.88
CA HIS A 24 -12.66 7.06 -2.72
C HIS A 24 -12.79 6.77 -4.22
N GLN A 25 -12.45 5.54 -4.64
CA GLN A 25 -12.55 5.12 -6.04
C GLN A 25 -13.99 4.81 -6.45
N LYS A 26 -14.73 4.06 -5.64
CA LYS A 26 -16.06 3.57 -6.03
C LYS A 26 -17.15 4.63 -5.90
N ASP A 27 -17.22 5.31 -4.76
CA ASP A 27 -18.33 6.22 -4.47
C ASP A 27 -18.06 7.61 -5.03
N LYS A 28 -16.80 8.07 -4.94
CA LYS A 28 -16.41 9.41 -5.42
C LYS A 28 -15.82 9.43 -6.82
N LYS A 29 -15.45 8.28 -7.39
CA LYS A 29 -14.82 8.16 -8.73
C LYS A 29 -13.60 9.07 -8.89
N LEU A 30 -12.84 9.23 -7.81
CA LEU A 30 -11.63 10.05 -7.80
C LEU A 30 -10.42 9.19 -8.11
N LEU A 31 -9.48 9.78 -8.85
CA LEU A 31 -8.25 9.13 -9.28
C LEU A 31 -7.27 8.99 -8.12
N TYR A 32 -6.79 7.77 -7.89
CA TYR A 32 -5.71 7.50 -6.95
C TYR A 32 -4.47 6.96 -7.68
N ILE A 33 -3.38 7.73 -7.62
CA ILE A 33 -2.08 7.36 -8.19
C ILE A 33 -1.15 6.95 -7.05
N SER A 34 -0.67 5.71 -7.09
CA SER A 34 0.32 5.19 -6.14
C SER A 34 1.72 5.34 -6.72
N ILE A 35 2.60 6.05 -6.01
CA ILE A 35 4.01 6.20 -6.39
C ILE A 35 4.84 5.32 -5.45
N LEU A 36 5.39 4.25 -5.99
CA LEU A 36 6.18 3.26 -5.27
C LEU A 36 7.67 3.58 -5.38
N THR A 37 8.26 3.94 -4.24
CA THR A 37 9.68 4.23 -4.11
C THR A 37 10.40 3.08 -3.40
N SER A 38 11.72 3.05 -3.51
CA SER A 38 12.53 2.01 -2.87
C SER A 38 12.75 2.30 -1.38
N PRO A 39 12.55 1.35 -0.44
CA PRO A 39 11.92 0.04 -0.60
C PRO A 39 10.43 0.04 -0.20
N THR A 40 9.55 -0.49 -1.06
CA THR A 40 8.13 -0.72 -0.72
C THR A 40 7.90 -2.21 -0.51
N THR A 41 7.78 -2.64 0.75
CA THR A 41 7.60 -4.06 1.06
C THR A 41 6.54 -4.37 2.12
N GLY A 42 6.16 -5.65 2.24
CA GLY A 42 5.25 -6.12 3.27
C GLY A 42 3.82 -5.64 3.06
N GLY A 43 3.17 -5.28 4.16
CA GLY A 43 1.76 -4.89 4.12
C GLY A 43 1.44 -3.56 3.45
N VAL A 44 2.42 -2.70 3.17
CA VAL A 44 2.20 -1.48 2.36
C VAL A 44 1.94 -1.87 0.90
N THR A 45 2.79 -2.73 0.34
CA THR A 45 2.58 -3.39 -0.96
C THR A 45 1.28 -4.20 -1.01
N ALA A 46 0.90 -4.85 0.10
CA ALA A 46 -0.32 -5.67 0.17
C ALA A 46 -1.62 -4.88 0.37
N SER A 47 -1.54 -3.56 0.50
CA SER A 47 -2.69 -2.69 0.75
C SER A 47 -2.68 -1.53 -0.24
N PHE A 48 -2.67 -0.29 0.25
CA PHE A 48 -2.84 0.90 -0.57
C PHE A 48 -1.76 1.07 -1.66
N GLY A 49 -0.57 0.49 -1.47
CA GLY A 49 0.49 0.54 -2.47
C GLY A 49 0.08 -0.06 -3.83
N MET A 50 -0.73 -1.12 -3.84
CA MET A 50 -1.16 -1.81 -5.07
C MET A 50 -2.64 -1.64 -5.41
N LEU A 51 -3.37 -0.86 -4.61
CA LEU A 51 -4.77 -0.52 -4.88
C LEU A 51 -4.91 0.80 -5.67
N GLY A 52 -3.80 1.30 -6.25
CA GLY A 52 -3.77 2.42 -7.19
C GLY A 52 -4.55 2.17 -8.47
N ASP A 53 -5.26 3.18 -8.97
CA ASP A 53 -5.78 3.16 -10.35
C ASP A 53 -4.61 3.21 -11.35
N ILE A 54 -3.58 3.98 -11.00
CA ILE A 54 -2.30 4.02 -11.69
C ILE A 54 -1.21 3.80 -10.66
N ILE A 55 -0.30 2.88 -10.96
CA ILE A 55 0.85 2.56 -10.11
C ILE A 55 2.11 2.94 -10.88
N ILE A 56 2.88 3.88 -10.33
CA ILE A 56 4.14 4.35 -10.88
C ILE A 56 5.24 3.89 -9.93
N ALA A 57 6.30 3.31 -10.46
CA ALA A 57 7.46 2.91 -9.67
C ALA A 57 8.70 3.64 -10.15
N GLU A 58 9.57 4.02 -9.20
CA GLU A 58 10.88 4.56 -9.55
C GLU A 58 11.78 3.48 -10.18
N PRO A 59 12.69 3.84 -11.11
CA PRO A 59 13.66 2.90 -11.65
C PRO A 59 14.48 2.24 -10.55
N LYS A 60 14.61 0.91 -10.60
CA LYS A 60 15.32 0.08 -9.60
C LYS A 60 14.67 0.08 -8.21
N ALA A 61 13.41 0.50 -8.07
CA ALA A 61 12.69 0.40 -6.79
C ALA A 61 12.51 -1.06 -6.36
N TYR A 62 12.83 -1.36 -5.10
CA TYR A 62 12.62 -2.68 -4.53
C TYR A 62 11.20 -2.80 -4.01
N ILE A 63 10.36 -3.54 -4.73
CA ILE A 63 8.94 -3.73 -4.44
C ILE A 63 8.66 -5.22 -4.25
N ALA A 64 8.27 -5.64 -3.04
CA ALA A 64 8.04 -7.07 -2.76
C ALA A 64 7.09 -7.29 -1.58
N PHE A 65 6.20 -8.28 -1.67
CA PHE A 65 5.34 -8.64 -0.54
C PHE A 65 6.16 -9.19 0.64
N ALA A 66 7.01 -10.19 0.41
CA ALA A 66 7.96 -10.71 1.39
C ALA A 66 9.38 -10.24 1.06
N GLY A 67 10.19 -9.98 2.09
CA GLY A 67 11.61 -9.69 1.90
C GLY A 67 12.37 -10.91 1.37
N LYS A 68 13.53 -10.69 0.74
CA LYS A 68 14.43 -11.76 0.24
C LYS A 68 15.14 -12.53 1.38
N ARG A 69 14.70 -12.39 2.62
CA ARG A 69 15.42 -12.78 3.83
C ARG A 69 14.76 -13.95 4.51
#